data_AF-A0A2C9TZJ5-F1
#
_entry.id   AF-A0A2C9TZJ5-F1
#
_cell.length_a   1.000
_cell.length_b   1.000
_cell.length_c   1.000
_cell.angle_alpha   90.00
_cell.angle_beta   90.00
_cell.angle_gamma   90.00
#
_symmetry.space_group_name_H-M   'P 1'
#
loop_
_entity.id
_entity.type
_entity.pdbx_description
1 polymer ?
#
loop_
_entity_poly.entity_id
_entity_poly.type
_entity_poly.pdbx_seq_one_letter_code
_entity_poly.pdbx_strand_id
1 'polypeptide(L)'
;MPLSLAGTRAVCILLCLAVASLFAIVGAEDPYRFFNWNVTYGDIYPLGVRQRGILINGQFPGPDIHSVTNDNLIINVLNSLDEPFLLSW
;
A
#
# COMPACT_ATOMS: atom_id res chain seq x y z
N MET A 1 -10.91 -58.84 -6.02
CA MET A 1 -9.84 -57.94 -5.51
C MET A 1 -10.19 -56.47 -5.82
N PRO A 2 -11.12 -55.82 -5.08
CA PRO A 2 -11.50 -54.43 -5.34
C PRO A 2 -10.85 -53.40 -4.39
N LEU A 3 -10.12 -53.83 -3.35
CA LEU A 3 -9.56 -52.93 -2.34
C LEU A 3 -8.39 -52.06 -2.85
N SER A 4 -7.65 -52.45 -3.92
CA SER A 4 -6.49 -51.66 -4.38
C SER A 4 -6.87 -50.41 -5.16
N LEU A 5 -8.00 -50.41 -5.87
CA LEU A 5 -8.43 -49.27 -6.70
C LEU A 5 -8.90 -48.07 -5.83
N ALA A 6 -9.55 -48.35 -4.69
CA ALA A 6 -9.96 -47.30 -3.75
C ALA A 6 -8.76 -46.63 -3.07
N GLY A 7 -7.74 -47.42 -2.69
CA GLY A 7 -6.49 -46.92 -2.10
C GLY A 7 -5.71 -46.03 -3.05
N THR A 8 -5.55 -46.43 -4.32
CA THR A 8 -4.86 -45.63 -5.34
C THR A 8 -5.57 -44.30 -5.60
N ARG A 9 -6.91 -44.28 -5.62
CA ARG A 9 -7.70 -43.05 -5.80
C ARG A 9 -7.52 -42.08 -4.63
N ALA A 10 -7.52 -42.59 -3.40
CA ALA A 10 -7.30 -41.77 -2.21
C ALA A 10 -5.90 -41.13 -2.19
N VAL A 11 -4.87 -41.90 -2.57
CA VAL A 11 -3.48 -41.40 -2.68
C VAL A 11 -3.38 -40.33 -3.76
N CYS A 12 -3.98 -40.53 -4.93
CA CYS A 12 -3.98 -39.52 -6.00
C CYS A 12 -4.70 -38.23 -5.57
N ILE A 13 -5.83 -38.33 -4.87
CA ILE A 13 -6.56 -37.15 -4.37
C ILE A 13 -5.71 -36.39 -3.34
N LEU A 14 -5.11 -37.09 -2.39
CA LEU A 14 -4.23 -36.48 -1.39
C LEU A 14 -3.02 -35.81 -2.04
N LEU A 15 -2.42 -36.42 -3.06
CA LEU A 15 -1.31 -35.84 -3.82
C LEU A 15 -1.75 -34.59 -4.57
N CYS A 16 -2.90 -34.62 -5.26
CA CYS A 16 -3.44 -33.46 -5.97
C CYS A 16 -3.75 -32.29 -5.02
N LEU A 17 -4.32 -32.58 -3.84
CA LEU A 17 -4.58 -31.55 -2.83
C LEU A 17 -3.29 -30.97 -2.24
N ALA A 18 -2.29 -31.81 -2.00
CA ALA A 18 -0.96 -31.36 -1.54
C ALA A 18 -0.24 -30.51 -2.60
N VAL A 19 -0.42 -30.82 -3.89
CA VAL A 19 0.13 -30.01 -4.98
C VAL A 19 -0.66 -28.70 -5.14
N ALA A 20 -1.98 -28.74 -5.07
CA ALA A 20 -2.82 -27.54 -5.14
C ALA A 20 -2.57 -26.56 -3.99
N SER A 21 -2.31 -27.06 -2.78
CA SER A 21 -1.99 -26.21 -1.62
C SER A 21 -0.65 -25.49 -1.76
N LEU A 22 0.32 -26.04 -2.51
CA LEU A 22 1.58 -25.36 -2.81
C LEU A 22 1.38 -24.14 -3.74
N PHE A 23 0.37 -24.17 -4.62
CA PHE A 23 0.05 -23.05 -5.50
C PHE A 23 -0.79 -21.96 -4.81
N ALA A 24 -1.45 -22.27 -3.70
CA ALA A 24 -2.28 -21.32 -2.95
C ALA A 24 -1.46 -20.23 -2.22
N ILE A 25 -0.13 -20.32 -2.23
CA ILE A 25 0.78 -19.43 -1.50
C ILE A 25 1.44 -18.38 -2.42
N VAL A 26 1.15 -18.40 -3.72
CA VAL A 26 1.72 -17.43 -4.67
C VAL A 26 0.91 -16.14 -4.62
N GLY A 27 1.48 -15.10 -4.01
CA GLY A 27 0.99 -13.72 -4.11
C GLY A 27 1.54 -13.06 -5.38
N ALA A 28 0.66 -12.65 -6.29
CA ALA A 28 1.03 -11.98 -7.55
C ALA A 28 0.90 -10.45 -7.46
N GLU A 29 0.82 -9.90 -6.26
CA GLU A 29 0.50 -8.48 -6.02
C GLU A 29 1.70 -7.73 -5.43
N ASP A 30 1.83 -6.46 -5.80
CA ASP A 30 2.90 -5.58 -5.32
C ASP A 30 2.58 -4.98 -3.93
N PRO A 31 3.59 -4.65 -3.11
CA PRO A 31 3.40 -4.14 -1.76
C PRO A 31 2.60 -2.84 -1.71
N TYR A 32 1.78 -2.69 -0.67
CA TYR A 32 1.04 -1.46 -0.39
C TYR A 32 1.78 -0.57 0.60
N ARG A 33 1.81 0.74 0.32
CA ARG A 33 2.31 1.78 1.23
C ARG A 33 1.19 2.73 1.60
N PHE A 34 1.01 2.98 2.89
CA PHE A 34 -0.09 3.78 3.40
C PHE A 34 0.43 5.08 4.02
N PHE A 35 -0.15 6.20 3.60
CA PHE A 35 0.18 7.52 4.11
C PHE A 35 -1.10 8.24 4.53
N ASN A 36 -1.04 8.93 5.67
CA ASN A 36 -2.09 9.83 6.12
C ASN A 36 -1.53 11.24 6.13
N TRP A 37 -2.15 12.12 5.34
CA TRP A 37 -1.73 13.50 5.16
C TRP A 37 -2.82 14.43 5.67
N ASN A 38 -2.46 15.28 6.62
CA ASN A 38 -3.26 16.43 7.00
C ASN A 38 -2.65 17.68 6.35
N VAL A 39 -3.42 18.29 5.45
CA VAL A 39 -3.00 19.46 4.69
C VAL A 39 -3.48 20.71 5.41
N THR A 40 -2.54 21.54 5.85
CA THR A 40 -2.83 22.72 6.68
C THR A 40 -2.03 23.93 6.21
N TYR A 41 -2.49 25.10 6.63
CA TYR A 41 -1.68 26.31 6.59
C TYR A 41 -0.68 26.33 7.75
N GLY A 42 0.49 26.91 7.49
CA GLY A 42 1.53 27.12 8.49
C GLY A 42 2.53 28.18 8.07
N ASP A 43 3.35 28.61 9.03
CA ASP A 43 4.41 29.58 8.80
C ASP A 43 5.70 28.89 8.38
N ILE A 44 6.31 29.36 7.29
CA ILE A 44 7.57 28.85 6.74
C ILE A 44 8.56 30.01 6.53
N TYR A 45 9.86 29.69 6.54
CA TYR A 45 10.95 30.69 6.46
C TYR A 45 12.05 30.29 5.44
N PRO A 46 11.71 30.00 4.17
CA PRO A 46 12.67 29.46 3.20
C PRO A 46 13.84 30.41 2.90
N LEU A 47 13.64 31.72 3.07
CA LEU A 47 14.66 32.77 2.86
C LEU A 47 14.90 33.61 4.12
N GLY A 48 14.60 33.06 5.31
CA GLY A 48 14.70 33.79 6.58
C GLY A 48 13.59 34.82 6.84
N VAL A 49 12.62 34.96 5.93
CA VAL A 49 11.43 35.80 6.09
C VAL A 49 10.18 34.93 6.20
N ARG A 50 9.28 35.30 7.11
CA ARG A 50 8.01 34.59 7.35
C ARG A 50 7.10 34.64 6.12
N GLN A 51 6.61 33.49 5.70
CA GLN A 51 5.62 33.31 4.64
C GLN A 51 4.56 32.29 5.07
N ARG A 52 3.31 32.45 4.59
CA ARG A 52 2.26 31.43 4.78
C ARG A 52 2.43 30.37 3.69
N GLY A 53 2.67 29.13 4.09
CA GLY A 53 2.79 27.98 3.20
C GLY A 53 1.67 26.97 3.42
N ILE A 54 1.54 26.04 2.46
CA ILE A 54 0.76 24.80 2.62
C ILE A 54 1.73 23.73 3.09
N LEU A 55 1.36 23.04 4.18
CA LEU A 55 2.18 22.04 4.85
C LEU A 55 1.45 20.70 4.80
N ILE A 56 2.22 19.62 4.72
CA ILE A 56 1.71 18.25 4.88
C ILE A 56 2.19 17.75 6.23
N ASN A 57 1.27 17.40 7.13
CA ASN A 57 1.57 16.97 8.49
C ASN A 57 2.45 17.98 9.26
N GLY A 58 2.24 19.27 9.02
CA GLY A 58 3.01 20.35 9.65
C GLY A 58 4.46 20.47 9.17
N GLN A 59 4.84 19.79 8.08
CA GLN A 59 6.19 19.83 7.53
C GLN A 59 6.26 20.66 6.25
N PHE A 60 7.39 21.36 6.09
CA PHE A 60 7.78 22.04 4.86
C PHE A 60 9.30 21.92 4.64
N PRO A 61 9.79 21.24 3.59
CA PRO A 61 9.03 20.45 2.60
C PRO A 61 8.16 19.37 3.26
N GLY A 62 7.14 18.89 2.54
CA GLY A 62 6.32 17.78 3.02
C GLY A 62 7.14 16.49 3.25
N PRO A 63 6.58 15.50 3.94
CA PRO A 63 7.27 14.24 4.21
C PRO A 63 7.56 13.47 2.92
N ASP A 64 8.71 12.80 2.86
CA ASP A 64 9.10 11.97 1.74
C ASP A 64 8.18 10.75 1.58
N ILE A 65 7.91 10.38 0.34
CA ILE A 65 7.31 9.09 -0.01
C ILE A 65 8.45 8.13 -0.33
N HIS A 66 8.72 7.20 0.59
CA HIS A 66 9.64 6.10 0.33
C HIS A 66 8.91 4.92 -0.28
N SER A 67 9.06 4.76 -1.60
CA SER A 67 8.52 3.63 -2.37
C SER A 67 9.49 3.16 -3.44
N VAL A 68 9.26 1.96 -3.96
CA VAL A 68 9.96 1.41 -5.12
C VAL A 68 9.01 1.24 -6.30
N THR A 69 9.55 0.97 -7.49
CA THR A 69 8.73 0.71 -8.68
C THR A 69 7.71 -0.40 -8.41
N ASN A 70 6.47 -0.17 -8.86
CA ASN A 70 5.28 -1.01 -8.69
C ASN A 70 4.62 -1.01 -7.30
N ASP A 71 5.18 -0.36 -6.27
CA ASP A 71 4.46 -0.21 -5.00
C ASP A 71 3.11 0.50 -5.22
N ASN A 72 2.05 -0.04 -4.62
CA ASN A 72 0.73 0.57 -4.61
C ASN A 72 0.63 1.60 -3.48
N LEU A 73 0.52 2.88 -3.82
CA LEU A 73 0.45 3.97 -2.83
C LEU A 73 -1.01 4.29 -2.49
N ILE A 74 -1.35 4.17 -1.21
CA ILE A 74 -2.65 4.57 -0.67
C ILE A 74 -2.44 5.79 0.22
N ILE A 75 -2.79 6.97 -0.28
CA ILE A 75 -2.67 8.22 0.45
C ILE A 75 -4.05 8.73 0.82
N ASN A 76 -4.33 8.77 2.12
CA ASN A 76 -5.51 9.40 2.67
C ASN A 76 -5.21 10.88 2.96
N VAL A 77 -5.95 11.77 2.30
CA VAL A 77 -5.72 13.21 2.36
C VAL A 77 -6.88 13.90 3.07
N LEU A 78 -6.57 14.52 4.21
CA LEU A 78 -7.47 15.42 4.91
C LEU A 78 -7.13 16.86 4.52
N ASN A 79 -8.01 17.50 3.76
CA ASN A 79 -7.92 18.93 3.49
C ASN A 79 -8.45 19.72 4.71
N SER A 80 -7.55 20.35 5.47
CA SER A 80 -7.89 21.22 6.60
C SER A 80 -7.65 22.70 6.27
N LEU A 81 -7.55 23.04 4.98
CA LEU A 81 -7.55 24.43 4.51
C LEU A 81 -8.98 24.97 4.49
N ASP A 82 -9.12 26.30 4.47
CA ASP A 82 -10.39 27.00 4.30
C ASP A 82 -10.83 27.11 2.82
N GLU A 83 -10.10 26.46 1.91
CA GLU A 83 -10.34 26.48 0.48
C GLU A 83 -9.98 25.14 -0.21
N PRO A 84 -10.53 24.86 -1.41
CA PRO A 84 -10.13 23.69 -2.19
C PRO A 84 -8.70 23.82 -2.70
N PHE A 85 -7.97 22.71 -2.78
CA PHE A 85 -6.65 22.66 -3.39
C PHE A 85 -6.51 21.47 -4.35
N LEU A 86 -5.51 21.52 -5.21
CA LEU A 86 -5.14 20.46 -6.16
C LEU A 86 -3.86 19.77 -5.70
N LEU A 87 -3.88 18.44 -5.70
CA LEU A 87 -2.70 17.60 -5.50
C LEU A 87 -2.27 16.99 -6.83
N SER A 88 -0.98 17.11 -7.16
CA SER A 88 -0.37 16.54 -8.37
C SER A 88 0.87 15.73 -8.02
N TRP A 89 1.18 14.74 -8.86
CA TRP A 89 2.33 13.85 -8.75
C TRP A 89 3.46 14.30 -9.68
#